data_AF-A0A9P6ZUL3-F1
#
_entry.id   AF-A0A9P6ZUL3-F1
#
_cell.length_a   1.000
_cell.length_b   1.000
_cell.length_c   1.000
_cell.angle_alpha   90.00
_cell.angle_beta   90.00
_cell.angle_gamma   90.00
#
_symmetry.space_group_name_H-M   'P 1'
#
loop_
_entity.id
_entity.type
_entity.pdbx_description
1 polymer ?
#
loop_
_entity_poly.entity_id
_entity_poly.type
_entity_poly.pdbx_seq_one_letter_code
_entity_poly.pdbx_strand_id
1 'polypeptide(L)' 'DYTDKGTLTRRMTVRPKHLLGAKKAVTPGVIKVAGGLLTPESQDAESQDRKFVGSPLIYEAESL' A
#
# COMPACT_ATOMS: atom_id res chain seq x y z
N ASP A 1 3.19 8.42 -5.02
CA ASP A 1 3.72 7.05 -5.17
C ASP A 1 4.10 6.60 -6.58
N TYR A 2 3.99 7.42 -7.64
CA TYR A 2 4.40 7.02 -9.00
C TYR A 2 4.93 8.16 -9.89
N THR A 3 5.01 9.38 -9.34
CA THR A 3 5.24 10.61 -10.10
C THR A 3 6.71 10.87 -10.43
N ASP A 4 7.64 10.21 -9.73
CA ASP A 4 9.07 10.29 -10.00
C ASP A 4 9.71 8.91 -10.25
N LYS A 5 10.83 8.91 -10.98
CA LYS A 5 11.51 7.69 -11.43
C LYS A 5 11.99 6.85 -10.24
N GLY A 6 11.77 5.54 -10.31
CA GLY A 6 12.22 4.58 -9.29
C GLY A 6 11.32 4.47 -8.05
N THR A 7 10.18 5.18 -8.02
CA THR A 7 9.18 5.09 -6.94
C THR A 7 8.68 3.67 -6.70
N LEU A 8 8.36 2.93 -7.76
CA LEU A 8 7.93 1.53 -7.65
C LEU A 8 9.02 0.67 -7.00
N THR A 9 10.27 0.78 -7.46
CA THR A 9 11.40 0.06 -6.88
C THR A 9 11.54 0.36 -5.38
N ARG A 10 11.54 1.64 -4.99
CA ARG A 10 11.62 2.03 -3.56
C ARG A 10 10.47 1.44 -2.75
N ARG A 11 9.24 1.50 -3.26
CA ARG A 11 8.05 0.91 -2.63
C ARG A 11 8.21 -0.59 -2.44
N MET A 12 8.71 -1.30 -3.45
CA MET A 12 8.91 -2.75 -3.39
C MET A 12 10.05 -3.13 -2.43
N THR A 13 11.14 -2.38 -2.40
CA THR A 13 12.26 -2.59 -1.47
C THR A 13 11.82 -2.56 -0.01
N VAL A 14 10.91 -1.65 0.37
CA VAL A 14 10.42 -1.55 1.75
C VAL A 14 9.15 -2.37 2.01
N ARG A 15 8.52 -2.94 0.97
CA ARG A 15 7.23 -3.63 1.06
C ARG A 15 7.21 -4.73 2.11
N PRO A 16 8.22 -5.62 2.23
CA PRO A 16 8.19 -6.67 3.26
C PRO A 16 8.14 -6.10 4.68
N LYS A 17 8.98 -5.09 4.98
CA LYS A 17 9.00 -4.42 6.29
C LYS A 17 7.69 -3.68 6.57
N HIS A 18 7.14 -3.00 5.57
CA HIS A 18 5.86 -2.30 5.66
C HIS A 18 4.71 -3.26 5.99
N LEU A 19 4.62 -4.41 5.28
CA LEU A 19 3.59 -5.42 5.52
C LEU A 19 3.72 -6.08 6.89
N LEU A 20 4.95 -6.34 7.36
CA LEU A 20 5.18 -6.83 8.73
C LEU A 20 4.71 -5.82 9.79
N GLY A 21 4.92 -4.53 9.56
CA GLY A 21 4.38 -3.47 10.41
C GLY A 21 2.85 -3.46 10.43
N ALA A 22 2.22 -3.45 9.25
CA ALA A 22 0.76 -3.45 9.11
C ALA A 22 0.12 -4.68 9.76
N LYS A 23 0.76 -5.86 9.67
CA LYS A 23 0.26 -7.11 10.27
C LYS A 23 0.02 -6.97 11.78
N LYS A 24 0.83 -6.19 12.49
CA LYS A 24 0.67 -5.95 13.93
C LYS A 24 -0.67 -5.28 14.28
N ALA A 25 -1.25 -4.50 13.37
CA ALA A 25 -2.53 -3.83 13.55
C ALA A 25 -3.69 -4.56 12.85
N VAL A 26 -3.43 -5.33 11.79
CA VAL A 26 -4.43 -6.19 11.15
C VAL A 26 -4.81 -7.38 12.04
N THR A 27 -3.84 -8.06 12.65
CA THR A 27 -4.10 -9.26 13.48
C THR A 27 -5.05 -9.00 14.66
N PRO A 28 -4.90 -7.93 15.46
CA PRO A 28 -5.86 -7.59 16.52
C PRO A 28 -7.15 -6.96 15.99
N GLY A 29 -7.29 -6.74 14.68
CA GLY A 29 -8.49 -6.18 14.06
C GLY A 29 -8.59 -4.65 14.10
N VAL A 30 -7.51 -3.93 14.45
CA VAL A 30 -7.49 -2.45 14.44
C VAL A 30 -7.61 -1.93 13.01
N ILE A 31 -6.81 -2.49 12.08
CA ILE A 31 -6.99 -2.22 10.64
C ILE A 31 -8.04 -3.19 10.10
N LYS A 32 -9.14 -2.66 9.55
CA LYS A 32 -10.21 -3.45 8.92
C LYS A 32 -9.95 -3.74 7.45
N VAL A 33 -9.48 -2.73 6.72
CA VAL A 33 -9.18 -2.81 5.28
C VAL A 33 -7.95 -1.97 5.00
N ALA A 34 -7.00 -2.48 4.22
CA ALA A 34 -5.86 -1.71 3.73
C ALA A 34 -5.38 -2.23 2.38
N GLY A 35 -4.76 -1.38 1.55
CA GLY A 35 -4.33 -1.78 0.22
C GLY A 35 -3.37 -0.79 -0.45
N GLY A 36 -3.07 -1.04 -1.72
CA GLY A 36 -2.46 -0.04 -2.60
C GLY A 36 -3.49 0.49 -3.59
N LEU A 37 -3.58 1.80 -3.76
CA LEU A 37 -4.38 2.40 -4.83
C LEU A 37 -3.56 2.40 -6.11
N LEU A 38 -4.13 1.79 -7.15
CA LEU A 38 -3.57 1.76 -8.50
C LEU A 38 -4.11 2.92 -9.33
N THR A 39 -3.36 3.34 -10.35
CA THR A 39 -3.93 4.14 -11.43
C THR A 39 -4.84 3.25 -12.31
N PRO A 40 -5.83 3.82 -13.02
CA PRO A 40 -6.71 3.04 -13.89
C PRO A 40 -5.95 2.22 -14.94
N GLU A 41 -4.87 2.75 -15.50
CA GLU A 41 -4.06 2.08 -16.53
C GLU A 41 -3.27 0.88 -15.97
N SER A 42 -3.20 0.75 -14.64
CA SER A 42 -2.48 -0.33 -13.96
C SER A 42 -3.37 -1.52 -13.60
N GLN A 43 -4.66 -1.48 -13.95
CA GLN A 43 -5.62 -2.54 -13.63
C GLN A 43 -5.17 -3.90 -14.16
N ASP A 44 -4.75 -3.95 -15.43
CA ASP A 44 -4.30 -5.16 -16.12
C ASP A 44 -2.78 -5.21 -16.30
N ALA A 45 -2.06 -4.28 -15.65
CA ALA A 45 -0.61 -4.21 -15.77
C ALA A 45 0.08 -5.33 -14.97
N GLU A 46 1.15 -5.85 -15.56
CA GLU A 46 2.08 -6.73 -14.87
C GLU A 46 2.61 -6.08 -13.59
N SER A 47 2.94 -6.91 -12.59
CA SER A 47 3.26 -6.40 -11.25
C SER A 47 4.43 -5.39 -11.24
N GLN A 48 5.36 -5.54 -12.19
CA GLN A 48 6.53 -4.66 -12.36
C GLN A 48 6.22 -3.32 -13.04
N ASP A 49 5.04 -3.19 -13.66
CA ASP A 49 4.63 -2.01 -14.43
C ASP A 49 3.51 -1.22 -13.74
N ARG A 50 3.00 -1.73 -12.62
CA ARG A 50 1.93 -1.09 -11.84
C ARG A 50 2.36 0.27 -11.28
N LYS A 51 1.50 1.26 -11.47
CA LYS A 51 1.63 2.60 -10.89
C LYS A 51 0.68 2.74 -9.70
N PHE A 52 1.24 3.20 -8.58
CA PHE A 52 0.48 3.39 -7.34
C PHE A 52 0.32 4.87 -7.02
N VAL A 53 -0.90 5.28 -6.68
CA VAL A 53 -1.22 6.65 -6.27
C VAL A 53 -1.27 6.82 -4.75
N GLY A 54 -1.20 5.72 -3.99
CA GLY A 54 -1.13 5.76 -2.54
C GLY A 54 -1.53 4.43 -1.90
N SER A 55 -1.91 4.49 -0.63
CA SER A 55 -2.38 3.32 0.14
C SER A 55 -3.56 3.76 1.03
N PRO A 56 -4.78 3.25 0.79
CA PRO A 56 -5.91 3.56 1.65
C PRO A 56 -5.90 2.60 2.84
N LEU A 57 -6.39 3.05 3.98
CA LEU A 57 -6.64 2.19 5.12
C LEU A 57 -7.88 2.65 5.88
N ILE A 58 -8.65 1.68 6.37
CA ILE A 58 -9.78 1.86 7.28
C ILE A 58 -9.38 1.17 8.57
N TYR A 59 -9.42 1.92 9.67
CA TYR A 59 -8.96 1.47 10.98
C TYR A 59 -9.78 2.10 12.10
N GLU A 60 -9.75 1.46 13.25
CA GLU A 60 -10.32 1.98 14.49
C GLU A 60 -9.28 2.88 15.19
N ALA A 61 -9.74 4.04 15.66
CA ALA A 61 -8.97 4.98 16.46
C ALA A 61 -9.88 5.64 17.50
N GLU A 62 -9.31 6.02 18.64
CA GLU A 62 -10.06 6.68 19.73
C GLU A 62 -10.45 8.12 19.36
N SER A 63 -9.67 8.76 18.48
CA SER A 63 -9.88 10.12 17.98
C SER A 63 -9.16 10.32 16.63
N LEU A 64 -9.46 11.44 15.95
CA LEU A 64 -8.75 11.89 14.75
C LEU A 64 -7.42 12.58 15.09
#